data_AF-A0A1Y2AJ96-F1
#
_entry.id   AF-A0A1Y2AJ96-F1
#
_cell.length_a   1.000
_cell.length_b   1.000
_cell.length_c   1.000
_cell.angle_alpha   90.00
_cell.angle_beta   90.00
_cell.angle_gamma   90.00
#
_symmetry.space_group_name_H-M   'P 1'
#
loop_
_entity.id
_entity.type
_entity.pdbx_description
1 polymer ?
#
loop_
_entity_poly.entity_id
_entity_poly.type
_entity_poly.pdbx_seq_one_letter_code
_entity_poly.pdbx_strand_id
1 'polypeptide(L)'
;MKFFTKAISLVAVASLTVASPVINSKRSLEGSLKCQEAINKWGNECKIDVRKFDKIDDTCKVYNKPECYNVIQKGVFSIPECKESSKEELTVFEDLLNGILSIVAVQCEVDEKGDLCPLASITQKSSKEKVEVKIDEFDAASKETCKSKKCKDAYTNIFTKLDNNKAVNSGQENIKMVLKNLKSDTCVPVAATSTGSTGSASSDASATMKYSSILFVMVGLLFNAIF
;
A
#
# COMPACT_ATOMS: atom_id res chain seq x y z
N MET A 1 -3.24 10.51 -28.94
CA MET A 1 -3.69 9.20 -29.43
C MET A 1 -5.15 9.02 -28.99
N LYS A 2 -6.09 8.84 -29.93
CA LYS A 2 -7.55 8.84 -29.72
C LYS A 2 -8.18 7.48 -30.11
N PHE A 3 -7.69 6.37 -29.55
CA PHE A 3 -8.05 5.04 -30.07
C PHE A 3 -8.80 4.09 -29.13
N PHE A 4 -9.10 4.44 -27.87
CA PHE A 4 -9.69 3.46 -26.94
C PHE A 4 -11.13 3.75 -26.47
N THR A 5 -11.82 4.74 -27.05
CA THR A 5 -13.17 5.14 -26.57
C THR A 5 -14.34 4.34 -27.17
N LYS A 6 -14.12 3.21 -27.87
CA LYS A 6 -15.20 2.52 -28.61
C LYS A 6 -15.45 1.04 -28.27
N ALA A 7 -14.78 0.45 -27.28
CA ALA A 7 -14.88 -1.01 -27.04
C ALA A 7 -15.75 -1.46 -25.84
N ILE A 8 -16.45 -0.56 -25.12
CA ILE A 8 -17.20 -0.93 -23.90
C ILE A 8 -18.71 -1.17 -24.15
N SER A 9 -19.18 -1.19 -25.41
CA SER A 9 -20.63 -1.14 -25.68
C SER A 9 -21.31 -2.47 -26.03
N LEU A 10 -20.71 -3.64 -25.79
CA LEU A 10 -21.31 -4.92 -26.17
C LEU A 10 -21.04 -6.03 -25.14
N VAL A 11 -21.68 -5.92 -23.98
CA VAL A 11 -22.10 -7.12 -23.23
C VAL A 11 -23.59 -7.27 -23.48
N ALA A 12 -23.91 -8.00 -24.56
CA ALA A 12 -25.25 -8.44 -24.83
C ALA A 12 -25.67 -9.39 -23.69
N VAL A 13 -26.80 -9.05 -23.07
CA VAL A 13 -27.46 -9.84 -22.03
C VAL A 13 -27.93 -11.15 -22.67
N ALA A 14 -27.08 -12.19 -22.59
CA ALA A 14 -27.49 -13.55 -22.86
C ALA A 14 -28.29 -14.03 -21.65
N SER A 15 -29.61 -13.99 -21.78
CA SER A 15 -30.59 -14.48 -20.82
C SER A 15 -30.46 -16.00 -20.63
N LEU A 16 -29.54 -16.42 -19.77
CA LEU A 16 -29.51 -17.79 -19.25
C LEU A 16 -30.52 -17.91 -18.12
N THR A 17 -31.71 -18.42 -18.43
CA THR A 17 -32.68 -18.90 -17.44
C THR A 17 -32.20 -20.23 -16.86
N VAL A 18 -31.17 -20.19 -16.02
CA VAL A 18 -30.90 -21.25 -15.05
C VAL A 18 -31.67 -20.91 -13.78
N ALA A 19 -32.76 -21.65 -13.55
CA ALA A 19 -33.52 -21.59 -12.30
C ALA A 19 -32.70 -22.23 -11.17
N SER A 20 -31.67 -21.53 -10.70
CA SER A 20 -31.11 -21.74 -9.37
C SER A 20 -32.08 -21.13 -8.34
N PRO A 21 -32.06 -21.55 -7.07
CA PRO A 21 -32.90 -20.94 -6.04
C PRO A 21 -32.49 -19.47 -5.78
N VAL A 22 -33.09 -18.57 -6.57
CA VAL A 22 -33.00 -17.10 -6.48
C VAL A 22 -33.85 -16.64 -5.30
N ILE A 23 -33.41 -16.91 -4.08
CA ILE A 23 -34.02 -16.32 -2.87
C ILE A 23 -32.99 -15.46 -2.10
N ASN A 24 -31.68 -15.68 -2.29
CA ASN A 24 -30.62 -14.82 -1.73
C ASN A 24 -30.02 -13.78 -2.71
N SER A 25 -30.39 -13.82 -3.99
CA SER A 25 -29.78 -12.97 -5.04
C SER A 25 -30.14 -11.47 -4.91
N LYS A 26 -31.36 -11.14 -4.49
CA LYS A 26 -31.83 -9.75 -4.46
C LYS A 26 -31.14 -8.91 -3.36
N ARG A 27 -30.89 -9.53 -2.20
CA ARG A 27 -30.15 -8.91 -1.08
C ARG A 27 -28.66 -8.73 -1.42
N SER A 28 -28.07 -9.72 -2.09
CA SER A 28 -26.68 -9.64 -2.58
C SER A 28 -26.49 -8.51 -3.59
N LEU A 29 -27.46 -8.28 -4.47
CA LEU A 29 -27.39 -7.22 -5.48
C LEU A 29 -27.54 -5.82 -4.87
N GLU A 30 -28.47 -5.64 -3.93
CA GLU A 30 -28.68 -4.34 -3.27
C GLU A 30 -27.49 -3.97 -2.36
N GLY A 31 -26.90 -4.95 -1.65
CA GLY A 31 -25.67 -4.75 -0.88
C GLY A 31 -24.48 -4.38 -1.76
N SER A 32 -24.34 -5.02 -2.92
CA SER A 32 -23.27 -4.73 -3.89
C SER A 32 -23.35 -3.30 -4.43
N LEU A 33 -24.56 -2.82 -4.79
CA LEU A 33 -24.77 -1.44 -5.25
C LEU A 33 -24.42 -0.39 -4.19
N LYS A 34 -24.88 -0.58 -2.94
CA LYS A 34 -24.56 0.34 -1.83
C LYS A 34 -23.06 0.39 -1.55
N CYS A 35 -22.39 -0.77 -1.57
CA CYS A 35 -20.94 -0.82 -1.44
C CYS A 35 -20.23 -0.08 -2.57
N GLN A 36 -20.66 -0.26 -3.82
CA GLN A 36 -20.09 0.42 -4.97
C GLN A 36 -20.24 1.95 -4.87
N GLU A 37 -21.42 2.43 -4.46
CA GLU A 37 -21.65 3.86 -4.22
C GLU A 37 -20.75 4.40 -3.10
N ALA A 38 -20.59 3.65 -2.01
CA ALA A 38 -19.73 4.02 -0.90
C ALA A 38 -18.24 4.05 -1.31
N ILE A 39 -17.77 3.09 -2.11
CA ILE A 39 -16.43 3.09 -2.69
C ILE A 39 -16.21 4.30 -3.60
N ASN A 40 -17.18 4.62 -4.47
CA ASN A 40 -17.10 5.78 -5.35
C ASN A 40 -17.05 7.10 -4.56
N LYS A 41 -17.87 7.21 -3.52
CA LYS A 41 -17.84 8.35 -2.60
C LYS A 41 -16.48 8.46 -1.91
N TRP A 42 -15.97 7.36 -1.36
CA TRP A 42 -14.64 7.30 -0.76
C TRP A 42 -13.55 7.73 -1.73
N GLY A 43 -13.57 7.23 -2.97
CA GLY A 43 -12.60 7.61 -4.00
C GLY A 43 -12.64 9.11 -4.33
N ASN A 44 -13.85 9.69 -4.34
CA ASN A 44 -14.06 11.13 -4.54
C ASN A 44 -13.63 11.99 -3.35
N GLU A 45 -13.66 11.47 -2.12
CA GLU A 45 -13.22 12.17 -0.92
C GLU A 45 -11.70 12.08 -0.73
N CYS A 46 -11.14 10.90 -1.00
CA CYS A 46 -9.73 10.61 -0.78
C CYS A 46 -8.82 10.96 -1.96
N LYS A 47 -9.33 11.10 -3.20
CA LYS A 47 -8.62 11.61 -4.41
C LYS A 47 -7.11 11.35 -4.45
N ILE A 48 -6.69 10.12 -4.15
CA ILE A 48 -5.29 9.76 -4.02
C ILE A 48 -4.71 9.59 -5.43
N ASP A 49 -3.93 10.55 -5.89
CA ASP A 49 -3.26 10.48 -7.19
C ASP A 49 -1.84 9.94 -7.02
N VAL A 50 -1.72 8.61 -7.10
CA VAL A 50 -0.45 7.89 -6.99
C VAL A 50 0.54 8.20 -8.11
N ARG A 51 0.16 8.99 -9.12
CA ARG A 51 1.04 9.41 -10.22
C ARG A 51 1.77 10.73 -9.93
N LYS A 52 1.29 11.51 -8.96
CA LYS A 52 1.83 12.85 -8.64
C LYS A 52 2.79 12.79 -7.46
N PHE A 53 3.91 12.12 -7.66
CA PHE A 53 4.97 11.99 -6.65
C PHE A 53 5.60 13.32 -6.22
N ASP A 54 5.56 14.33 -7.09
CA ASP A 54 5.97 15.71 -6.80
C ASP A 54 5.08 16.39 -5.75
N LYS A 55 3.87 15.86 -5.52
CA LYS A 55 2.89 16.35 -4.54
C LYS A 55 2.62 15.36 -3.42
N ILE A 56 3.60 14.52 -3.10
CA ILE A 56 3.43 13.48 -2.08
C ILE A 56 3.00 14.06 -0.73
N ASP A 57 3.41 15.27 -0.36
CA ASP A 57 2.99 15.91 0.90
C ASP A 57 1.47 16.17 0.93
N ASP A 58 0.88 16.58 -0.21
CA ASP A 58 -0.57 16.76 -0.32
C ASP A 58 -1.29 15.41 -0.33
N THR A 59 -0.73 14.42 -1.01
CA THR A 59 -1.24 13.04 -0.98
C THR A 59 -1.23 12.48 0.45
N CYS A 60 -0.17 12.73 1.23
CA CYS A 60 -0.07 12.28 2.61
C CYS A 60 -1.07 12.99 3.54
N LYS A 61 -1.38 14.27 3.30
CA LYS A 61 -2.46 14.96 4.04
C LYS A 61 -3.81 14.29 3.83
N VAL A 62 -4.09 13.84 2.60
CA VAL A 62 -5.35 13.15 2.33
C VAL A 62 -5.34 11.72 2.86
N TYR A 63 -4.23 11.01 2.68
CA TYR A 63 -4.00 9.67 3.24
C TYR A 63 -4.25 9.62 4.75
N ASN A 64 -3.70 10.57 5.50
CA ASN A 64 -3.78 10.62 6.96
C ASN A 64 -5.16 11.01 7.50
N LYS A 65 -6.13 11.35 6.65
CA LYS A 65 -7.52 11.53 7.10
C LYS A 65 -8.09 10.19 7.58
N PRO A 66 -8.79 10.13 8.74
CA PRO A 66 -9.28 8.88 9.31
C PRO A 66 -10.09 8.00 8.33
N GLU A 67 -10.94 8.63 7.51
CA GLU A 67 -11.76 7.96 6.50
C GLU A 67 -10.95 7.31 5.38
N CYS A 68 -9.83 7.92 4.98
CA CYS A 68 -8.94 7.40 3.94
C CYS A 68 -8.00 6.34 4.54
N TYR A 69 -7.36 6.67 5.66
CA TYR A 69 -6.43 5.80 6.37
C TYR A 69 -7.08 4.45 6.72
N ASN A 70 -8.32 4.46 7.24
CA ASN A 70 -8.99 3.22 7.64
C ASN A 70 -9.23 2.27 6.46
N VAL A 71 -9.69 2.76 5.30
CA VAL A 71 -9.92 1.91 4.13
C VAL A 71 -8.60 1.34 3.61
N ILE A 72 -7.53 2.12 3.63
CA ILE A 72 -6.20 1.66 3.18
C ILE A 72 -5.63 0.60 4.12
N GLN A 73 -5.72 0.85 5.43
CA GLN A 73 -5.11 -0.02 6.43
C GLN A 73 -5.95 -1.26 6.73
N LYS A 74 -7.29 -1.16 6.69
CA LYS A 74 -8.21 -2.23 7.07
C LYS A 74 -8.96 -2.85 5.88
N GLY A 75 -8.75 -2.34 4.67
CA GLY A 75 -9.39 -2.83 3.46
C GLY A 75 -10.81 -2.29 3.25
N VAL A 76 -11.40 -2.66 2.12
CA VAL A 76 -12.73 -2.19 1.68
C VAL A 76 -13.85 -2.61 2.64
N PHE A 77 -13.68 -3.72 3.37
CA PHE A 77 -14.63 -4.19 4.38
C PHE A 77 -14.72 -3.29 5.63
N SER A 78 -13.83 -2.31 5.76
CA SER A 78 -13.98 -1.27 6.78
C SER A 78 -15.12 -0.28 6.46
N ILE A 79 -15.55 -0.21 5.20
CA ILE A 79 -16.72 0.55 4.76
C ILE A 79 -17.98 -0.21 5.22
N PRO A 80 -18.84 0.37 6.07
CA PRO A 80 -20.03 -0.33 6.60
C PRO A 80 -20.92 -0.95 5.52
N GLU A 81 -21.13 -0.24 4.41
CA GLU A 81 -21.95 -0.64 3.28
C GLU A 81 -21.37 -1.85 2.52
N CYS A 82 -20.09 -2.15 2.69
CA CYS A 82 -19.40 -3.26 2.04
C CYS A 82 -19.31 -4.53 2.90
N LYS A 83 -19.81 -4.51 4.14
CA LYS A 83 -19.73 -5.67 5.05
C LYS A 83 -20.57 -6.87 4.61
N GLU A 84 -21.68 -6.63 3.91
CA GLU A 84 -22.58 -7.67 3.42
C GLU A 84 -22.26 -8.13 1.98
N SER A 85 -21.31 -7.46 1.30
CA SER A 85 -20.91 -7.80 -0.06
C SER A 85 -20.13 -9.12 -0.11
N SER A 86 -20.18 -9.82 -1.26
CA SER A 86 -19.49 -11.10 -1.40
C SER A 86 -17.98 -10.89 -1.29
N LYS A 87 -17.31 -11.78 -0.53
CA LYS A 87 -15.85 -11.71 -0.38
C LYS A 87 -15.14 -11.88 -1.72
N GLU A 88 -15.65 -12.77 -2.56
CA GLU A 88 -15.04 -13.11 -3.86
C GLU A 88 -15.00 -11.90 -4.81
N GLU A 89 -16.09 -11.14 -4.92
CA GLU A 89 -16.13 -9.94 -5.77
C GLU A 89 -15.23 -8.82 -5.25
N LEU A 90 -15.18 -8.65 -3.92
CA LEU A 90 -14.38 -7.60 -3.30
C LEU A 90 -12.90 -7.95 -3.18
N THR A 91 -12.51 -9.22 -3.24
CA THR A 91 -11.09 -9.63 -3.12
C THR A 91 -10.26 -9.06 -4.26
N VAL A 92 -10.75 -9.10 -5.50
CA VAL A 92 -10.02 -8.55 -6.65
C VAL A 92 -9.84 -7.04 -6.53
N PHE A 93 -10.91 -6.35 -6.10
CA PHE A 93 -10.86 -4.91 -5.85
C PHE A 93 -9.90 -4.59 -4.69
N GLU A 94 -9.98 -5.33 -3.59
CA GLU A 94 -9.12 -5.17 -2.42
C GLU A 94 -7.65 -5.41 -2.76
N ASP A 95 -7.33 -6.43 -3.57
CA ASP A 95 -5.96 -6.68 -4.02
C ASP A 95 -5.43 -5.52 -4.87
N LEU A 96 -6.22 -5.01 -5.81
CA LEU A 96 -5.82 -3.85 -6.62
C LEU A 96 -5.64 -2.59 -5.76
N LEU A 97 -6.58 -2.35 -4.86
CA LEU A 97 -6.58 -1.21 -3.95
C LEU A 97 -5.39 -1.28 -3.00
N ASN A 98 -5.11 -2.45 -2.42
CA ASN A 98 -3.97 -2.70 -1.55
C ASN A 98 -2.65 -2.47 -2.31
N GLY A 99 -2.54 -2.93 -3.56
CA GLY A 99 -1.33 -2.71 -4.36
C GLY A 99 -1.05 -1.22 -4.59
N ILE A 100 -2.06 -0.48 -5.06
CA ILE A 100 -1.95 0.95 -5.37
C ILE A 100 -1.70 1.77 -4.09
N LEU A 101 -2.48 1.51 -3.03
CA LEU A 101 -2.45 2.33 -1.82
C LEU A 101 -1.30 1.99 -0.89
N SER A 102 -0.71 0.79 -0.99
CA SER A 102 0.51 0.47 -0.26
C SER A 102 1.68 1.37 -0.66
N ILE A 103 1.74 1.84 -1.91
CA ILE A 103 2.78 2.80 -2.36
C ILE A 103 2.67 4.10 -1.57
N VAL A 104 1.44 4.59 -1.40
CA VAL A 104 1.14 5.82 -0.65
C VAL A 104 1.38 5.60 0.82
N ALA A 105 0.89 4.49 1.37
CA ALA A 105 1.09 4.14 2.76
C ALA A 105 2.58 4.13 3.11
N VAL A 106 3.41 3.44 2.31
CA VAL A 106 4.86 3.41 2.50
C VAL A 106 5.49 4.80 2.57
N GLN A 107 4.98 5.76 1.79
CA GLN A 107 5.51 7.11 1.72
C GLN A 107 4.93 8.07 2.76
N CYS A 108 3.83 7.71 3.43
CA CYS A 108 3.08 8.63 4.28
C CYS A 108 3.00 8.22 5.76
N GLU A 109 3.58 7.07 6.12
CA GLU A 109 3.65 6.66 7.52
C GLU A 109 4.46 7.66 8.37
N VAL A 110 3.92 7.95 9.54
CA VAL A 110 4.54 8.80 10.55
C VAL A 110 4.63 8.05 11.88
N ASP A 111 5.65 8.36 12.66
CA ASP A 111 5.91 7.75 13.95
C ASP A 111 4.94 8.24 15.04
N GLU A 112 5.24 7.91 16.30
CA GLU A 112 4.47 8.31 17.48
C GLU A 112 4.49 9.83 17.73
N LYS A 113 5.50 10.54 17.24
CA LYS A 113 5.68 11.99 17.39
C LYS A 113 5.08 12.78 16.22
N GLY A 114 4.69 12.08 15.15
CA GLY A 114 4.20 12.68 13.93
C GLY A 114 5.31 12.98 12.91
N ASP A 115 6.53 12.53 13.16
CA ASP A 115 7.65 12.63 12.22
C ASP A 115 7.55 11.52 11.17
N LEU A 116 8.00 11.77 9.93
CA LEU A 116 8.01 10.74 8.89
C LEU A 116 8.85 9.54 9.30
N CYS A 117 8.30 8.35 9.10
CA CYS A 117 9.06 7.12 9.34
C CYS A 117 10.30 7.07 8.43
N PRO A 118 11.43 6.46 8.86
CA PRO A 118 12.65 6.42 8.06
C PRO A 118 12.46 5.82 6.65
N LEU A 119 11.68 4.74 6.52
CA LEU A 119 11.31 4.16 5.23
C LEU A 119 10.45 5.11 4.37
N ALA A 120 9.58 5.92 4.97
CA ALA A 120 8.82 6.94 4.26
C ALA A 120 9.74 8.06 3.77
N SER A 121 10.65 8.53 4.62
CA SER A 121 11.59 9.59 4.27
C SER A 121 12.44 9.23 3.05
N ILE A 122 12.98 8.00 3.00
CA ILE A 122 13.83 7.58 1.88
C ILE A 122 13.04 7.37 0.58
N THR A 123 11.83 6.81 0.68
CA THR A 123 10.97 6.59 -0.49
C THR A 123 10.40 7.89 -1.04
N GLN A 124 10.05 8.84 -0.17
CA GLN A 124 9.69 10.20 -0.58
C GLN A 124 10.85 10.92 -1.25
N LYS A 125 12.05 10.89 -0.64
CA LYS A 125 13.24 11.53 -1.20
C LYS A 125 13.50 11.04 -2.62
N SER A 126 13.49 9.73 -2.78
CA SER A 126 13.66 9.11 -4.08
C SER A 126 12.59 9.50 -5.10
N SER A 127 11.32 9.55 -4.68
CA SER A 127 10.22 9.90 -5.57
C SER A 127 10.26 11.38 -5.98
N LYS A 128 10.60 12.28 -5.04
CA LYS A 128 10.75 13.74 -5.27
C LYS A 128 11.96 14.06 -6.14
N GLU A 129 13.10 13.45 -5.84
CA GLU A 129 14.39 13.74 -6.50
C GLU A 129 14.64 12.86 -7.73
N LYS A 130 13.81 11.83 -7.97
CA LYS A 130 14.00 10.79 -9.00
C LYS A 130 15.36 10.09 -8.89
N VAL A 131 15.84 9.91 -7.66
CA VAL A 131 17.14 9.29 -7.35
C VAL A 131 16.94 7.83 -6.99
N GLU A 132 17.78 6.95 -7.52
CA GLU A 132 17.79 5.54 -7.14
C GLU A 132 18.27 5.37 -5.70
N VAL A 133 17.43 4.74 -4.88
CA VAL A 133 17.78 4.35 -3.50
C VAL A 133 18.69 3.13 -3.53
N LYS A 134 19.86 3.25 -2.90
CA LYS A 134 20.78 2.11 -2.74
C LYS A 134 20.24 1.14 -1.71
N ILE A 135 20.55 -0.14 -1.89
CA ILE A 135 20.10 -1.21 -0.99
C ILE A 135 20.54 -0.97 0.46
N ASP A 136 21.75 -0.45 0.68
CA ASP A 136 22.29 -0.18 2.01
C ASP A 136 21.54 0.97 2.71
N GLU A 137 21.10 1.98 1.96
CA GLU A 137 20.30 3.08 2.51
C GLU A 137 18.90 2.59 2.90
N PHE A 138 18.34 1.67 2.11
CA PHE A 138 17.05 1.04 2.39
C PHE A 138 17.13 0.11 3.61
N ASP A 139 18.20 -0.68 3.75
CA ASP A 139 18.46 -1.52 4.93
C ASP A 139 18.63 -0.68 6.20
N ALA A 140 19.42 0.40 6.12
CA ALA A 140 19.57 1.34 7.23
C ALA A 140 18.23 1.98 7.64
N ALA A 141 17.43 2.43 6.67
CA ALA A 141 16.10 2.97 6.93
C ALA A 141 15.15 1.92 7.53
N SER A 142 15.24 0.65 7.12
CA SER A 142 14.47 -0.45 7.72
C SER A 142 14.87 -0.66 9.19
N LYS A 143 16.16 -0.62 9.53
CA LYS A 143 16.65 -0.75 10.91
C LYS A 143 16.24 0.44 11.78
N GLU A 144 16.30 1.65 11.25
CA GLU A 144 15.83 2.85 11.97
C GLU A 144 14.32 2.82 12.18
N THR A 145 13.56 2.34 11.20
CA THR A 145 12.11 2.14 11.31
C THR A 145 11.74 1.23 12.48
N CYS A 146 12.58 0.23 12.81
CA CYS A 146 12.37 -0.64 13.96
C CYS A 146 12.29 0.08 15.30
N LYS A 147 12.88 1.29 15.42
CA LYS A 147 12.89 2.04 16.68
C LYS A 147 11.52 2.60 17.03
N SER A 148 10.67 2.88 16.05
CA SER A 148 9.27 3.29 16.24
C SER A 148 8.37 2.07 16.15
N LYS A 149 7.55 1.85 17.19
CA LYS A 149 6.57 0.76 17.19
C LYS A 149 5.51 1.00 16.12
N LYS A 150 5.00 2.23 16.03
CA LYS A 150 3.98 2.60 15.05
C LYS A 150 4.49 2.41 13.62
N CYS A 151 5.69 2.87 13.30
CA CYS A 151 6.26 2.64 11.99
C CYS A 151 6.47 1.15 11.73
N LYS A 152 7.09 0.42 12.67
CA LYS A 152 7.30 -1.04 12.55
C LYS A 152 6.00 -1.78 12.26
N ASP A 153 4.95 -1.53 13.05
CA ASP A 153 3.65 -2.19 12.91
C ASP A 153 3.01 -1.84 11.56
N ALA A 154 3.06 -0.57 11.15
CA ALA A 154 2.51 -0.12 9.88
C ALA A 154 3.22 -0.78 8.68
N TYR A 155 4.55 -0.74 8.61
CA TYR A 155 5.30 -1.36 7.52
C TYR A 155 5.18 -2.88 7.52
N THR A 156 5.14 -3.51 8.69
CA THR A 156 4.91 -4.96 8.77
C THR A 156 3.55 -5.33 8.17
N ASN A 157 2.51 -4.54 8.45
CA ASN A 157 1.19 -4.73 7.86
C ASN A 157 1.23 -4.53 6.33
N ILE A 158 1.77 -3.39 5.88
CA ILE A 158 1.83 -3.04 4.45
C ILE A 158 2.59 -4.11 3.66
N PHE A 159 3.79 -4.48 4.09
CA PHE A 159 4.61 -5.46 3.38
C PHE A 159 4.06 -6.88 3.49
N THR A 160 3.38 -7.24 4.58
CA THR A 160 2.66 -8.54 4.64
C THR A 160 1.52 -8.59 3.63
N LYS A 161 0.76 -7.50 3.47
CA LYS A 161 -0.29 -7.43 2.44
C LYS A 161 0.29 -7.54 1.04
N LEU A 162 1.39 -6.84 0.77
CA LEU A 162 2.06 -6.88 -0.54
C LEU A 162 2.64 -8.26 -0.84
N ASP A 163 3.26 -8.93 0.13
CA ASP A 163 3.82 -10.29 -0.03
C ASP A 163 2.73 -11.32 -0.32
N ASN A 164 1.54 -11.16 0.26
CA ASN A 164 0.38 -12.02 0.00
C ASN A 164 -0.37 -11.67 -1.29
N ASN A 165 -0.09 -10.51 -1.90
CA ASN A 165 -0.82 -10.03 -3.07
C ASN A 165 -0.23 -10.64 -4.35
N LYS A 166 -1.01 -11.54 -4.97
CA LYS A 166 -0.61 -12.25 -6.20
C LYS A 166 -0.46 -11.33 -7.43
N ALA A 167 -1.00 -10.11 -7.38
CA ALA A 167 -0.83 -9.13 -8.45
C ALA A 167 0.54 -8.44 -8.41
N VAL A 168 1.28 -8.55 -7.29
CA VAL A 168 2.59 -7.92 -7.09
C VAL A 168 3.68 -9.00 -7.20
N ASN A 169 4.00 -9.42 -8.43
CA ASN A 169 4.99 -10.49 -8.69
C ASN A 169 6.41 -9.97 -8.95
N SER A 170 6.57 -8.77 -9.51
CA SER A 170 7.88 -8.14 -9.60
C SER A 170 8.38 -7.84 -8.17
N GLY A 171 9.70 -7.76 -7.94
CA GLY A 171 10.36 -7.18 -6.75
C GLY A 171 9.95 -7.66 -5.34
N GLN A 172 9.27 -8.81 -5.24
CA GLN A 172 8.96 -9.48 -3.98
C GLN A 172 10.21 -9.72 -3.11
N GLU A 173 11.38 -9.96 -3.69
CA GLU A 173 12.60 -10.25 -2.91
C GLU A 173 13.02 -9.08 -2.00
N ASN A 174 12.89 -7.84 -2.47
CA ASN A 174 13.18 -6.67 -1.63
C ASN A 174 12.13 -6.49 -0.53
N ILE A 175 10.85 -6.76 -0.84
CA ILE A 175 9.75 -6.73 0.14
C ILE A 175 9.97 -7.80 1.21
N LYS A 176 10.32 -9.03 0.81
CA LYS A 176 10.63 -10.15 1.72
C LYS A 176 11.83 -9.84 2.61
N MET A 177 12.87 -9.22 2.06
CA MET A 177 14.05 -8.84 2.84
C MET A 177 13.69 -7.81 3.92
N VAL A 178 12.95 -6.75 3.57
CA VAL A 178 12.50 -5.76 4.57
C VAL A 178 11.53 -6.38 5.56
N LEU A 179 10.59 -7.20 5.10
CA LEU A 179 9.65 -7.88 5.97
C LEU A 179 10.36 -8.81 6.95
N LYS A 180 11.42 -9.50 6.52
CA LYS A 180 12.28 -10.32 7.38
C LYS A 180 13.00 -9.48 8.42
N ASN A 181 13.54 -8.33 8.03
CA ASN A 181 14.17 -7.39 8.96
C ASN A 181 13.16 -6.83 9.97
N LEU A 182 11.96 -6.43 9.53
CA LEU A 182 10.92 -5.90 10.42
C LEU A 182 10.37 -6.96 11.39
N LYS A 183 10.34 -8.23 10.98
CA LYS A 183 9.90 -9.36 11.81
C LYS A 183 11.03 -9.98 12.65
N SER A 184 12.29 -9.55 12.49
CA SER A 184 13.40 -10.15 13.22
C SER A 184 13.36 -9.78 14.70
N ASP A 185 13.90 -10.65 15.55
CA ASP A 185 14.07 -10.39 16.97
C ASP A 185 15.05 -9.23 17.25
N THR A 186 15.87 -8.86 16.26
CA THR A 186 16.77 -7.71 16.34
C THR A 186 16.07 -6.38 16.08
N CYS A 187 14.86 -6.40 15.51
CA CYS A 187 14.02 -5.24 15.28
C CYS A 187 13.17 -4.94 16.53
N VAL A 188 13.79 -4.47 17.60
CA VAL A 188 13.11 -4.14 18.85
C VAL A 188 12.78 -2.65 18.88
N PRO A 189 11.51 -2.26 19.09
CA PRO A 189 11.15 -0.87 19.36
C PRO A 189 11.97 -0.39 20.55
N VAL A 190 12.73 0.68 20.35
CA VAL A 190 13.41 1.33 21.47
C VAL A 190 12.28 1.94 22.28
N ALA A 191 12.02 1.39 23.48
CA ALA A 191 11.06 1.99 24.40
C ALA A 191 11.38 3.49 24.45
N ALA A 192 10.36 4.33 24.26
CA ALA A 192 10.49 5.79 24.23
C ALA A 192 10.98 6.26 25.59
N THR A 193 12.25 6.06 25.85
CA THR A 193 12.95 6.51 27.02
C THR A 193 13.23 7.96 26.70
N SER A 194 12.48 8.84 27.35
CA SER A 194 12.83 10.24 27.44
C SER A 194 14.31 10.38 27.83
N THR A 195 14.91 11.47 27.37
CA THR A 195 16.22 12.04 27.75
C THR A 195 17.49 11.44 27.12
N GLY A 196 17.97 12.17 26.10
CA GLY A 196 19.35 12.61 25.89
C GLY A 196 20.48 11.65 26.19
N SER A 197 21.11 11.11 25.15
CA SER A 197 22.52 10.71 25.18
C SER A 197 23.07 10.64 23.76
N THR A 198 24.01 11.53 23.46
CA THR A 198 24.96 11.48 22.34
C THR A 198 25.83 10.23 22.48
N GLY A 199 25.80 9.32 21.50
CA GLY A 199 26.60 8.10 21.51
C GLY A 199 26.98 7.68 20.10
N SER A 200 28.27 7.82 19.79
CA SER A 200 28.92 7.57 18.50
C SER A 200 28.76 6.13 18.01
N ALA A 201 28.43 5.98 16.73
CA ALA A 201 28.34 4.69 16.05
C ALA A 201 29.72 4.23 15.54
N SER A 202 30.13 3.02 15.93
CA SER A 202 31.20 2.25 15.28
C SER A 202 30.58 1.35 14.20
N SER A 203 31.04 1.50 12.97
CA SER A 203 30.56 0.74 11.82
C SER A 203 31.41 -0.51 11.59
N ASP A 204 30.81 -1.69 11.72
CA ASP A 204 31.37 -2.94 11.19
C ASP A 204 30.99 -3.09 9.72
N ALA A 205 32.00 -3.16 8.87
CA ALA A 205 31.89 -3.34 7.44
C ALA A 205 31.41 -4.77 7.12
N SER A 206 30.27 -4.89 6.44
CA SER A 206 29.77 -6.15 5.89
C SER A 206 29.59 -6.03 4.38
N ALA A 207 30.00 -7.08 3.68
CA ALA A 207 30.21 -7.15 2.24
C ALA A 207 29.01 -6.68 1.39
N THR A 208 29.27 -5.70 0.54
CA THR A 208 28.39 -5.24 -0.54
C THR A 208 28.17 -6.34 -1.58
N MET A 209 26.99 -6.97 -1.57
CA MET A 209 26.46 -7.64 -2.76
C MET A 209 25.70 -6.61 -3.61
N LYS A 210 26.13 -6.44 -4.86
CA LYS A 210 25.51 -5.55 -5.83
C LYS A 210 24.17 -6.14 -6.30
N TYR A 211 23.07 -5.76 -5.64
CA TYR A 211 21.72 -5.96 -6.17
C TYR A 211 21.24 -4.63 -6.79
N SER A 212 21.13 -4.63 -8.13
CA SER A 212 20.78 -3.47 -8.95
C SER A 212 19.26 -3.33 -9.09
N SER A 213 18.74 -2.14 -8.79
CA SER A 213 17.70 -1.42 -9.56
C SER A 213 16.25 -1.93 -9.70
N ILE A 214 15.79 -2.95 -8.97
CA ILE A 214 14.42 -3.48 -9.21
C ILE A 214 13.31 -2.71 -8.46
N LEU A 215 13.59 -1.99 -7.36
CA LEU A 215 12.55 -1.31 -6.55
C LEU A 215 11.82 -0.16 -7.29
N PHE A 216 12.44 0.47 -8.30
CA PHE A 216 11.78 1.47 -9.15
C PHE A 216 11.08 0.87 -10.36
N VAL A 217 11.58 -0.27 -10.85
CA VAL A 217 10.91 -1.07 -11.87
C VAL A 217 9.56 -1.59 -11.35
N MET A 218 9.41 -1.74 -10.03
CA MET A 218 8.16 -2.13 -9.36
C MET A 218 7.03 -1.12 -9.48
N VAL A 219 7.33 0.14 -9.17
CA VAL A 219 6.38 1.24 -9.32
C VAL A 219 6.16 1.51 -10.81
N GLY A 220 7.15 1.33 -11.68
CA GLY A 220 6.96 1.45 -13.12
C GLY A 220 6.07 0.34 -13.73
N LEU A 221 6.29 -0.92 -13.36
CA LEU A 221 5.59 -2.09 -13.93
C LEU A 221 4.16 -2.26 -13.41
N LEU A 222 3.91 -1.96 -12.13
CA LEU A 222 2.53 -1.96 -11.60
C LEU A 222 1.64 -0.98 -12.36
N PHE A 223 2.19 0.17 -12.77
CA PHE A 223 1.45 1.17 -13.54
C PHE A 223 1.28 0.81 -15.03
N ASN A 224 2.24 0.10 -15.63
CA ASN A 224 2.15 -0.35 -17.03
C ASN A 224 1.28 -1.61 -17.22
N ALA A 225 0.95 -2.32 -16.14
CA ALA A 225 0.05 -3.47 -16.16
C ALA A 225 -1.40 -3.10 -15.81
N ILE A 226 -1.61 -1.99 -15.10
CA ILE A 226 -2.93 -1.49 -14.69
C ILE A 226 -3.52 -0.47 -15.69
N PHE A 227 -2.69 0.12 -16.57
CA PHE A 227 -3.07 1.07 -17.63
C PHE A 227 -2.51 0.66 -18.99
#